data_AF-A0A917J9H0-F1
#
_entry.id   AF-A0A917J9H0-F1
#
_cell.length_a   1.000
_cell.length_b   1.000
_cell.length_c   1.000
_cell.angle_alpha   90.00
_cell.angle_beta   90.00
_cell.angle_gamma   90.00
#
_symmetry.space_group_name_H-M   'P 1'
#
loop_
_entity.id
_entity.type
_entity.pdbx_description
1 polymer ?
#
loop_
_entity_poly.entity_id
_entity_poly.type
_entity_poly.pdbx_seq_one_letter_code
_entity_poly.pdbx_strand_id
1 'polypeptide(L)'
;MPDAEVLDIFSRLNSYSVTLNDQEKLNANHFGPFKTLADRVAHQFHEFWIRNKILTDAEVLRMGDVTLTADLLIAMIEGIKSKKQIKPYYATFEKSFDPLPEVLEEDFVTTIDTIKGLFGSDLRSTEFRRIHIFYSLFTALYHLQHGLRNINRPVVPIDPHDYPKIASKLERINIIFSEDASTQLKASEAEFLEDSRRATTDTTVRTRRTEFLIDLILS
;
A
#
# COMPACT_ATOMS: atom_id res chain seq x y z
N MET A 1 33.39 22.45 10.29
CA MET A 1 33.80 21.58 9.16
C MET A 1 32.52 20.95 8.63
N PRO A 2 32.29 20.85 7.31
CA PRO A 2 31.06 20.20 6.81
C PRO A 2 31.08 18.73 7.23
N ASP A 3 29.93 18.20 7.64
CA ASP A 3 29.81 16.81 8.12
C ASP A 3 30.28 15.82 7.05
N ALA A 4 31.06 14.82 7.48
CA ALA A 4 31.55 13.76 6.59
C ALA A 4 30.41 13.04 5.85
N GLU A 5 29.22 13.04 6.43
CA GLU A 5 27.98 12.50 5.86
C GLU A 5 27.46 13.35 4.68
N VAL A 6 27.56 14.67 4.78
CA VAL A 6 27.25 15.60 3.68
C VAL A 6 28.27 15.42 2.54
N LEU A 7 29.55 15.23 2.88
CA LEU A 7 30.60 14.97 1.89
C LEU A 7 30.40 13.61 1.19
N ASP A 8 29.91 12.59 1.89
CA ASP A 8 29.60 11.26 1.32
C ASP A 8 28.33 11.31 0.43
N ILE A 9 27.34 12.11 0.81
CA ILE A 9 26.17 12.38 -0.05
C ILE A 9 26.61 13.08 -1.35
N PHE A 10 27.48 14.09 -1.25
CA PHE A 10 28.02 14.78 -2.43
C PHE A 10 28.99 13.91 -3.25
N SER A 11 29.73 12.99 -2.62
CA SER A 11 30.63 12.07 -3.33
C SER A 11 29.83 11.03 -4.13
N ARG A 12 28.70 10.53 -3.58
CA ARG A 12 27.77 9.63 -4.27
C ARG A 12 27.01 10.31 -5.40
N LEU A 13 26.64 11.57 -5.24
CA LEU A 13 26.07 12.40 -6.32
C LEU A 13 27.03 12.59 -7.51
N ASN A 14 28.34 12.61 -7.25
CA ASN A 14 29.36 12.86 -8.27
C ASN A 14 30.04 11.61 -8.86
N SER A 15 29.84 10.41 -8.29
CA SER A 15 30.54 9.18 -8.73
C SER A 15 29.72 8.28 -9.67
N TYR A 16 28.40 8.39 -9.69
CA TYR A 16 27.55 7.82 -10.74
C TYR A 16 26.34 8.74 -10.92
N SER A 17 26.07 9.21 -12.13
CA SER A 17 24.83 9.93 -12.43
C SER A 17 23.66 8.94 -12.28
N VAL A 18 23.17 8.74 -11.05
CA VAL A 18 22.05 7.85 -10.78
C VAL A 18 20.82 8.43 -11.46
N THR A 19 20.33 7.75 -12.48
CA THR A 19 19.13 8.16 -13.20
C THR A 19 17.94 8.19 -12.25
N LEU A 20 17.18 9.30 -12.31
CA LEU A 20 15.94 9.43 -11.56
C LEU A 20 14.98 8.28 -11.90
N ASN A 21 14.42 7.67 -10.85
CA ASN A 21 13.32 6.72 -10.99
C ASN A 21 12.02 7.44 -11.39
N ASP A 22 10.96 6.68 -11.63
CA ASP A 22 9.70 7.26 -12.09
C ASP A 22 9.06 8.20 -11.06
N GLN A 23 9.14 7.89 -9.77
CA GLN A 23 8.58 8.73 -8.71
C GLN A 23 9.37 10.03 -8.52
N GLU A 24 10.69 9.97 -8.57
CA GLU A 24 11.57 11.14 -8.49
C GLU A 24 11.31 12.09 -9.69
N LYS A 25 11.05 11.53 -10.88
CA LYS A 25 10.60 12.32 -12.05
C LYS A 25 9.22 12.93 -11.83
N LEU A 26 8.28 12.17 -11.27
CA LEU A 26 6.94 12.69 -10.98
C LEU A 26 7.02 13.87 -9.99
N ASN A 27 7.77 13.71 -8.92
CA ASN A 27 7.99 14.75 -7.93
C ASN A 27 8.60 16.04 -8.52
N ALA A 28 9.50 15.90 -9.52
CA ALA A 28 10.12 17.04 -10.18
C ALA A 28 9.23 17.76 -11.19
N ASN A 29 8.20 17.10 -11.74
CA ASN A 29 7.39 17.62 -12.86
C ASN A 29 5.94 17.94 -12.47
N HIS A 30 5.51 17.63 -11.25
CA HIS A 30 4.14 17.81 -10.77
C HIS A 30 4.11 18.65 -9.49
N PHE A 31 3.15 19.59 -9.44
CA PHE A 31 3.03 20.55 -8.33
C PHE A 31 1.58 20.66 -7.81
N GLY A 32 0.67 19.87 -8.38
CA GLY A 32 -0.75 19.89 -8.04
C GLY A 32 -1.10 19.36 -6.64
N PRO A 33 -2.38 19.49 -6.26
CA PRO A 33 -2.87 19.09 -4.93
C PRO A 33 -2.67 17.60 -4.64
N PHE A 34 -2.86 16.72 -5.63
CA PHE A 34 -2.64 15.28 -5.46
C PHE A 34 -1.19 14.94 -5.08
N LYS A 35 -0.22 15.56 -5.76
CA LYS A 35 1.21 15.38 -5.46
C LYS A 35 1.52 15.82 -4.03
N THR A 36 1.04 17.00 -3.66
CA THR A 36 1.21 17.57 -2.31
C THR A 36 0.61 16.66 -1.24
N LEU A 37 -0.58 16.11 -1.49
CA LEU A 37 -1.24 15.15 -0.61
C LEU A 37 -0.42 13.86 -0.48
N ALA A 38 0.00 13.27 -1.59
CA ALA A 38 0.77 12.02 -1.58
C ALA A 38 2.09 12.15 -0.81
N ASP A 39 2.81 13.27 -1.00
CA ASP A 39 4.02 13.55 -0.22
C ASP A 39 3.69 13.68 1.26
N ARG A 40 2.70 14.51 1.61
CA ARG A 40 2.35 14.78 3.01
C ARG A 40 1.96 13.51 3.77
N VAL A 41 1.10 12.68 3.18
CA VAL A 41 0.67 11.40 3.76
C VAL A 41 1.85 10.42 3.86
N ALA A 42 2.71 10.36 2.85
CA ALA A 42 3.91 9.51 2.92
C ALA A 42 4.84 9.89 4.09
N HIS A 43 5.12 11.19 4.26
CA HIS A 43 5.94 11.69 5.36
C HIS A 43 5.29 11.42 6.73
N GLN A 44 3.96 11.62 6.84
CA GLN A 44 3.22 11.34 8.07
C GLN A 44 3.37 9.87 8.53
N PHE A 45 3.40 8.93 7.58
CA PHE A 45 3.49 7.50 7.87
C PHE A 45 4.90 6.92 7.76
N HIS A 46 5.94 7.75 7.65
CA HIS A 46 7.34 7.32 7.55
C HIS A 46 7.71 6.24 8.59
N GLU A 47 7.50 6.55 9.88
CA GLU A 47 7.78 5.63 10.99
C GLU A 47 6.97 4.33 10.90
N PHE A 48 5.73 4.40 10.41
CA PHE A 48 4.89 3.21 10.22
C PHE A 48 5.47 2.29 9.15
N TRP A 49 5.95 2.83 8.02
CA TRP A 49 6.54 2.04 6.95
C TRP A 49 7.82 1.33 7.39
N ILE A 50 8.72 2.06 8.05
CA ILE A 50 10.02 1.54 8.49
C ILE A 50 9.86 0.54 9.64
N ARG A 51 9.11 0.90 10.69
CA ARG A 51 8.91 0.02 11.87
C ARG A 51 8.29 -1.32 11.48
N ASN A 52 7.36 -1.31 10.53
CA ASN A 52 6.70 -2.53 10.06
C ASN A 52 7.44 -3.27 8.95
N LYS A 53 8.62 -2.79 8.54
CA LYS A 53 9.41 -3.35 7.43
C LYS A 53 8.61 -3.47 6.13
N ILE A 54 7.70 -2.53 5.90
CA ILE A 54 6.97 -2.42 4.63
C ILE A 54 7.89 -1.79 3.58
N LEU A 55 8.69 -0.83 4.01
CA LEU A 55 9.75 -0.20 3.23
C LEU A 55 11.04 -0.17 4.05
N THR A 56 12.16 -0.11 3.35
CA THR A 56 13.49 0.14 3.89
C THR A 56 13.86 1.62 3.77
N ASP A 57 14.81 2.09 4.58
CA ASP A 57 15.32 3.47 4.47
C ASP A 57 15.84 3.79 3.06
N ALA A 58 16.48 2.82 2.41
CA ALA A 58 16.98 2.95 1.04
C ALA A 58 15.84 3.14 0.01
N GLU A 59 14.70 2.48 0.21
CA GLU A 59 13.51 2.67 -0.64
C GLU A 59 12.86 4.03 -0.38
N VAL A 60 12.76 4.48 0.88
CA VAL A 60 12.23 5.80 1.24
C VAL A 60 13.09 6.93 0.67
N LEU A 61 14.43 6.82 0.76
CA LEU A 61 15.35 7.79 0.12
C LEU A 61 15.13 7.93 -1.39
N ARG A 62 14.53 6.91 -2.01
CA ARG A 62 14.16 6.89 -3.44
C ARG A 62 12.65 7.05 -3.65
N MET A 63 11.96 7.67 -2.70
CA MET A 63 10.53 8.00 -2.74
C MET A 63 9.59 6.77 -2.83
N GLY A 64 10.02 5.60 -2.35
CA GLY A 64 9.22 4.38 -2.37
C GLY A 64 7.94 4.47 -1.53
N ASP A 65 7.99 5.23 -0.44
CA ASP A 65 6.84 5.61 0.39
C ASP A 65 5.86 6.51 -0.35
N VAL A 66 6.34 7.54 -1.06
CA VAL A 66 5.49 8.38 -1.90
C VAL A 66 4.85 7.56 -3.02
N THR A 67 5.59 6.64 -3.65
CA THR A 67 5.01 5.72 -4.65
C THR A 67 3.90 4.86 -4.06
N LEU A 68 4.12 4.23 -2.90
CA LEU A 68 3.11 3.38 -2.27
C LEU A 68 1.88 4.20 -1.87
N THR A 69 2.08 5.33 -1.21
CA THR A 69 1.00 6.25 -0.81
C THR A 69 0.20 6.73 -2.01
N ALA A 70 0.86 7.14 -3.11
CA ALA A 70 0.17 7.56 -4.33
C ALA A 70 -0.65 6.42 -4.96
N ASP A 71 -0.12 5.20 -4.99
CA ASP A 71 -0.84 4.01 -5.50
C ASP A 71 -2.11 3.74 -4.69
N LEU A 72 -2.03 3.85 -3.36
CA LEU A 72 -3.17 3.67 -2.45
C LEU A 72 -4.20 4.80 -2.58
N LEU A 73 -3.76 6.07 -2.63
CA LEU A 73 -4.66 7.21 -2.85
C LEU A 73 -5.38 7.12 -4.20
N ILE A 74 -4.69 6.70 -5.26
CA ILE A 74 -5.33 6.43 -6.56
C ILE A 74 -6.37 5.33 -6.42
N ALA A 75 -6.08 4.26 -5.69
CA ALA A 75 -7.05 3.19 -5.45
C ALA A 75 -8.31 3.72 -4.74
N MET A 76 -8.15 4.58 -3.74
CA MET A 76 -9.27 5.21 -3.01
C MET A 76 -10.15 6.07 -3.92
N ILE A 77 -9.55 6.83 -4.85
CA ILE A 77 -10.28 7.75 -5.75
C ILE A 77 -10.93 6.99 -6.92
N GLU A 78 -10.18 6.10 -7.57
CA GLU A 78 -10.49 5.55 -8.89
C GLU A 78 -10.80 4.04 -8.89
N GLY A 79 -10.74 3.41 -7.72
CA GLY A 79 -10.71 1.96 -7.58
C GLY A 79 -9.33 1.38 -7.89
N ILE A 80 -9.15 0.08 -7.68
CA ILE A 80 -7.88 -0.60 -7.88
C ILE A 80 -7.42 -0.47 -9.34
N LYS A 81 -6.15 -0.06 -9.53
CA LYS A 81 -5.50 0.06 -10.85
C LYS A 81 -4.17 -0.69 -10.85
N SER A 82 -3.59 -0.83 -12.03
CA SER A 82 -2.22 -1.34 -12.15
C SER A 82 -1.22 -0.27 -11.72
N LYS A 83 -0.08 -0.68 -11.17
CA LYS A 83 0.98 0.26 -10.72
C LYS A 83 1.45 1.20 -11.84
N LYS A 84 1.37 0.76 -13.09
CA LYS A 84 1.72 1.56 -14.29
C LYS A 84 0.82 2.78 -14.47
N GLN A 85 -0.35 2.81 -13.85
CA GLN A 85 -1.29 3.93 -13.93
C GLN A 85 -0.93 5.11 -13.01
N ILE A 86 0.01 4.95 -12.08
CA ILE A 86 0.43 6.05 -11.18
C ILE A 86 0.81 7.29 -11.99
N LYS A 87 1.73 7.16 -12.95
CA LYS A 87 2.18 8.29 -13.78
C LYS A 87 1.04 8.95 -14.58
N PRO A 88 0.18 8.21 -15.31
CA PRO A 88 -1.02 8.78 -15.93
C PRO A 88 -1.92 9.55 -14.95
N TYR A 89 -2.16 9.02 -13.76
CA TYR A 89 -3.02 9.68 -12.77
C TYR A 89 -2.43 10.95 -12.18
N TYR A 90 -1.11 11.03 -11.99
CA TYR A 90 -0.47 12.31 -11.67
C TYR A 90 -0.78 13.38 -12.73
N ALA A 91 -0.70 13.03 -14.02
CA ALA A 91 -1.03 13.97 -15.10
C ALA A 91 -2.52 14.31 -15.19
N THR A 92 -3.41 13.38 -14.85
CA THR A 92 -4.86 13.64 -14.76
C THR A 92 -5.16 14.60 -13.61
N PHE A 93 -4.63 14.30 -12.42
CA PHE A 93 -4.88 15.07 -11.20
C PHE A 93 -4.18 16.43 -11.15
N GLU A 94 -3.13 16.62 -11.97
CA GLU A 94 -2.56 17.95 -12.20
C GLU A 94 -3.55 18.88 -12.91
N LYS A 95 -4.40 18.34 -13.78
CA LYS A 95 -5.37 19.12 -14.56
C LYS A 95 -6.66 19.39 -13.78
N SER A 96 -7.16 18.37 -13.09
CA SER A 96 -8.35 18.46 -12.23
C SER A 96 -8.25 17.46 -11.11
N PHE A 97 -8.45 17.93 -9.88
CA PHE A 97 -8.49 17.11 -8.69
C PHE A 97 -9.75 17.44 -7.90
N ASP A 98 -10.79 16.67 -8.16
CA ASP A 98 -12.13 16.88 -7.60
C ASP A 98 -12.26 16.49 -6.12
N PRO A 99 -11.54 15.46 -5.59
CA PRO A 99 -11.64 15.11 -4.17
C PRO A 99 -11.11 16.21 -3.23
N LEU A 100 -11.68 16.27 -2.03
CA LEU A 100 -11.14 17.09 -0.94
C LEU A 100 -9.90 16.38 -0.34
N PRO A 101 -8.70 16.98 -0.38
CA PRO A 101 -7.49 16.35 0.14
C PRO A 101 -7.58 15.93 1.62
N GLU A 102 -8.28 16.72 2.43
CA GLU A 102 -8.43 16.48 3.87
C GLU A 102 -9.28 15.25 4.17
N VAL A 103 -10.36 15.06 3.41
CA VAL A 103 -11.24 13.88 3.54
C VAL A 103 -10.50 12.61 3.12
N LEU A 104 -9.78 12.67 1.99
CA LEU A 104 -8.96 11.54 1.55
C LEU A 104 -7.87 11.18 2.55
N GLU A 105 -7.22 12.18 3.15
CA GLU A 105 -6.22 11.94 4.19
C GLU A 105 -6.85 11.29 5.43
N GLU A 106 -8.01 11.77 5.89
CA GLU A 106 -8.74 11.18 7.01
C GLU A 106 -9.12 9.71 6.74
N ASP A 107 -9.64 9.41 5.55
CA ASP A 107 -9.99 8.04 5.17
C ASP A 107 -8.74 7.12 5.08
N PHE A 108 -7.61 7.67 4.62
CA PHE A 108 -6.33 6.96 4.63
C PHE A 108 -5.86 6.67 6.06
N VAL A 109 -5.91 7.68 6.94
CA VAL A 109 -5.51 7.58 8.34
C VAL A 109 -6.35 6.54 9.07
N THR A 110 -7.67 6.59 8.93
CA THR A 110 -8.59 5.63 9.57
C THR A 110 -8.35 4.20 9.10
N THR A 111 -8.01 4.00 7.83
CA THR A 111 -7.62 2.69 7.29
C THR A 111 -6.30 2.19 7.91
N ILE A 112 -5.27 3.05 8.00
CA ILE A 112 -4.01 2.70 8.67
C ILE A 112 -4.22 2.41 10.16
N ASP A 113 -5.04 3.18 10.85
CA ASP A 113 -5.32 2.97 12.27
C ASP A 113 -6.09 1.67 12.52
N THR A 114 -6.94 1.26 11.58
CA THR A 114 -7.56 -0.08 11.59
C THR A 114 -6.51 -1.17 11.44
N ILE A 115 -5.53 -1.01 10.53
CA ILE A 115 -4.40 -1.94 10.41
C ILE A 115 -3.60 -1.99 11.72
N LYS A 116 -3.30 -0.84 12.33
CA LYS A 116 -2.60 -0.81 13.63
C LYS A 116 -3.41 -1.51 14.73
N GLY A 117 -4.73 -1.34 14.75
CA GLY A 117 -5.62 -1.99 15.70
C GLY A 117 -5.69 -3.51 15.54
N LEU A 118 -5.66 -4.00 14.30
CA LEU A 118 -5.67 -5.43 13.98
C LEU A 118 -4.37 -6.15 14.34
N PHE A 119 -3.22 -5.50 14.11
CA PHE A 119 -1.92 -6.17 14.20
C PHE A 119 -1.04 -5.70 15.35
N GLY A 120 -1.32 -4.55 15.97
CA GLY A 120 -0.48 -3.97 17.01
C GLY A 120 0.99 -3.84 16.56
N SER A 121 1.89 -4.50 17.29
CA SER A 121 3.32 -4.56 16.98
C SER A 121 3.73 -5.65 15.97
N ASP A 122 2.80 -6.53 15.61
CA ASP A 122 3.12 -7.84 15.02
C ASP A 122 3.04 -7.83 13.49
N LEU A 123 2.59 -6.72 12.88
CA LEU A 123 2.49 -6.56 11.43
C LEU A 123 3.81 -6.91 10.72
N ARG A 124 4.96 -6.49 11.29
CA ARG A 124 6.32 -6.77 10.78
C ARG A 124 6.70 -8.25 10.68
N SER A 125 6.04 -9.11 11.45
CA SER A 125 6.24 -10.57 11.45
C SER A 125 5.29 -11.31 10.51
N THR A 126 4.30 -10.62 9.95
CA THR A 126 3.33 -11.21 9.03
C THR A 126 3.74 -11.05 7.57
N GLU A 127 3.05 -11.77 6.69
CA GLU A 127 3.19 -11.59 5.24
C GLU A 127 2.68 -10.24 4.73
N PHE A 128 1.88 -9.52 5.52
CA PHE A 128 1.42 -8.16 5.19
C PHE A 128 2.52 -7.11 5.21
N ARG A 129 3.73 -7.43 5.67
CA ARG A 129 4.89 -6.53 5.46
C ARG A 129 5.29 -6.40 3.99
N ARG A 130 4.94 -7.38 3.13
CA ARG A 130 5.29 -7.32 1.70
C ARG A 130 4.38 -6.30 1.01
N ILE A 131 4.96 -5.32 0.29
CA ILE A 131 4.22 -4.21 -0.33
C ILE A 131 2.96 -4.65 -1.11
N HIS A 132 3.04 -5.71 -1.91
CA HIS A 132 1.91 -6.17 -2.73
C HIS A 132 0.79 -6.83 -1.93
N ILE A 133 1.10 -7.39 -0.75
CA ILE A 133 0.12 -7.94 0.20
C ILE A 133 -0.41 -6.82 1.09
N PHE A 134 0.45 -5.91 1.53
CA PHE A 134 0.06 -4.69 2.24
C PHE A 134 -0.95 -3.88 1.43
N TYR A 135 -0.67 -3.66 0.13
CA TYR A 135 -1.59 -2.97 -0.78
C TYR A 135 -2.98 -3.61 -0.75
N SER A 136 -3.05 -4.94 -0.87
CA SER A 136 -4.32 -5.68 -0.87
C SER A 136 -5.03 -5.63 0.48
N LEU A 137 -4.28 -5.64 1.60
CA LEU A 137 -4.84 -5.46 2.95
C LEU A 137 -5.44 -4.06 3.11
N PHE A 138 -4.70 -3.02 2.73
CA PHE A 138 -5.18 -1.65 2.80
C PHE A 138 -6.46 -1.48 1.97
N THR A 139 -6.46 -1.93 0.71
CA THR A 139 -7.64 -1.79 -0.16
C THR A 139 -8.83 -2.63 0.31
N ALA A 140 -8.60 -3.77 0.97
CA ALA A 140 -9.67 -4.59 1.54
C ALA A 140 -10.34 -3.88 2.73
N LEU A 141 -9.54 -3.36 3.66
CA LEU A 141 -10.05 -2.65 4.83
C LEU A 141 -10.70 -1.31 4.45
N TYR A 142 -10.08 -0.56 3.55
CA TYR A 142 -10.66 0.66 2.99
C TYR A 142 -12.00 0.37 2.31
N HIS A 143 -12.11 -0.71 1.52
CA HIS A 143 -13.38 -1.10 0.92
C HIS A 143 -14.46 -1.39 1.96
N LEU A 144 -14.12 -2.10 3.03
CA LEU A 144 -15.07 -2.44 4.09
C LEU A 144 -15.58 -1.20 4.85
N GLN A 145 -14.77 -0.13 4.94
CA GLN A 145 -15.12 1.10 5.64
C GLN A 145 -15.84 2.11 4.73
N HIS A 146 -15.31 2.31 3.51
CA HIS A 146 -15.65 3.45 2.63
C HIS A 146 -16.15 3.02 1.24
N GLY A 147 -15.89 1.77 0.84
CA GLY A 147 -16.19 1.25 -0.48
C GLY A 147 -15.14 1.58 -1.55
N LEU A 148 -15.06 0.74 -2.58
CA LEU A 148 -14.17 0.92 -3.74
C LEU A 148 -14.96 0.68 -5.02
N ARG A 149 -14.78 1.55 -6.03
CA ARG A 149 -15.59 1.57 -7.26
C ARG A 149 -15.63 0.26 -8.05
N ASN A 150 -14.57 -0.55 -7.98
CA ASN A 150 -14.40 -1.76 -8.78
C ASN A 150 -14.20 -3.03 -7.94
N ILE A 151 -14.72 -3.02 -6.70
CA ILE A 151 -14.81 -4.20 -5.85
C ILE A 151 -16.29 -4.54 -5.69
N ASN A 152 -16.66 -5.77 -6.06
CA ASN A 152 -18.03 -6.25 -5.95
C ASN A 152 -18.21 -7.10 -4.70
N ARG A 153 -18.10 -6.46 -3.53
CA ARG A 153 -18.31 -7.04 -2.20
C ARG A 153 -19.07 -6.05 -1.32
N PRO A 154 -19.74 -6.52 -0.25
CA PRO A 154 -20.47 -5.62 0.63
C PRO A 154 -19.52 -4.73 1.44
N VAL A 155 -19.90 -3.47 1.60
CA VAL A 155 -19.26 -2.54 2.54
C VAL A 155 -19.82 -2.84 3.92
N VAL A 156 -18.98 -3.38 4.81
CA VAL A 156 -19.33 -3.74 6.18
C VAL A 156 -18.29 -3.12 7.11
N PRO A 157 -18.60 -1.95 7.71
CA PRO A 157 -17.67 -1.26 8.59
C PRO A 157 -17.21 -2.17 9.74
N ILE A 158 -15.91 -2.11 10.03
CA ILE A 158 -15.30 -2.96 11.05
C ILE A 158 -15.40 -2.28 12.41
N ASP A 159 -16.03 -2.94 13.37
CA ASP A 159 -16.03 -2.51 14.77
C ASP A 159 -14.71 -2.92 15.46
N PRO A 160 -14.06 -2.03 16.24
CA PRO A 160 -12.88 -2.39 17.03
C PRO A 160 -13.06 -3.64 17.93
N HIS A 161 -14.28 -3.94 18.37
CA HIS A 161 -14.61 -5.16 19.11
C HIS A 161 -14.31 -6.45 18.30
N ASP A 162 -14.43 -6.39 16.98
CA ASP A 162 -14.18 -7.53 16.09
C ASP A 162 -12.70 -7.71 15.71
N TYR A 163 -11.81 -6.78 16.11
CA TYR A 163 -10.39 -6.84 15.74
C TYR A 163 -9.72 -8.17 16.09
N PRO A 164 -9.88 -8.76 17.30
CA PRO A 164 -9.26 -10.05 17.61
C PRO A 164 -9.74 -11.18 16.69
N LYS A 165 -11.04 -11.19 16.35
CA LYS A 165 -11.64 -12.19 15.46
C LYS A 165 -11.11 -12.04 14.03
N ILE A 166 -10.99 -10.80 13.55
CA ILE A 166 -10.47 -10.50 12.21
C ILE A 166 -8.98 -10.82 12.13
N ALA A 167 -8.19 -10.44 13.14
CA ALA A 167 -6.77 -10.74 13.22
C ALA A 167 -6.52 -12.26 13.14
N SER A 168 -7.27 -13.05 13.92
CA SER A 168 -7.19 -14.52 13.89
C SER A 168 -7.51 -15.11 12.51
N LYS A 169 -8.48 -14.55 11.77
CA LYS A 169 -8.75 -14.95 10.38
C LYS A 169 -7.59 -14.61 9.45
N LEU A 170 -7.02 -13.41 9.59
CA LEU A 170 -5.91 -12.94 8.76
C LEU A 170 -4.59 -13.70 9.02
N GLU A 171 -4.43 -14.37 10.16
CA GLU A 171 -3.31 -15.31 10.40
C GLU A 171 -3.25 -16.43 9.35
N ARG A 172 -4.41 -16.79 8.75
CA ARG A 172 -4.48 -17.77 7.66
C ARG A 172 -3.56 -17.39 6.50
N ILE A 173 -3.33 -16.10 6.26
CA ILE A 173 -2.41 -15.65 5.22
C ILE A 173 -0.99 -16.18 5.46
N ASN A 174 -0.47 -16.11 6.69
CA ASN A 174 0.86 -16.64 7.00
C ASN A 174 0.94 -18.15 6.72
N ILE A 175 -0.14 -18.89 7.00
CA ILE A 175 -0.22 -20.33 6.70
C ILE A 175 -0.20 -20.58 5.18
N ILE A 176 -0.93 -19.79 4.38
CA ILE A 176 -0.95 -19.94 2.92
C ILE A 176 0.44 -19.80 2.30
N PHE A 177 1.29 -18.93 2.86
CA PHE A 177 2.67 -18.75 2.39
C PHE A 177 3.68 -19.76 2.93
N SER A 178 3.31 -20.58 3.92
CA SER A 178 4.20 -21.61 4.47
C SER A 178 4.38 -22.79 3.50
N GLU A 179 5.59 -23.37 3.46
CA GLU A 179 5.97 -24.41 2.50
C GLU A 179 5.15 -25.71 2.67
N ASP A 180 4.74 -26.01 3.91
CA ASP A 180 3.93 -27.18 4.26
C ASP A 180 2.47 -27.11 3.74
N ALA A 181 1.98 -25.90 3.42
CA ALA A 181 0.58 -25.71 3.03
C ALA A 181 0.26 -26.16 1.60
N SER A 182 1.29 -26.35 0.74
CA SER A 182 1.14 -26.62 -0.70
C SER A 182 0.29 -27.87 -1.05
N THR A 183 0.09 -28.79 -0.10
CA THR A 183 -0.74 -29.99 -0.27
C THR A 183 -2.15 -29.90 0.34
N GLN A 184 -2.50 -28.81 1.03
CA GLN A 184 -3.78 -28.66 1.74
C GLN A 184 -4.52 -27.33 1.47
N LEU A 185 -4.09 -26.54 0.47
CA LEU A 185 -4.79 -25.29 0.13
C LEU A 185 -6.13 -25.56 -0.54
N LYS A 186 -7.15 -24.79 -0.14
CA LYS A 186 -8.39 -24.66 -0.92
C LYS A 186 -8.07 -23.99 -2.26
N ALA A 187 -8.93 -24.19 -3.26
CA ALA A 187 -8.74 -23.61 -4.59
C ALA A 187 -8.57 -22.07 -4.55
N SER A 188 -9.36 -21.37 -3.74
CA SER A 188 -9.25 -19.91 -3.58
C SER A 188 -7.95 -19.47 -2.90
N GLU A 189 -7.41 -20.28 -1.97
CA GLU A 189 -6.14 -19.99 -1.30
C GLU A 189 -4.94 -20.22 -2.24
N ALA A 190 -5.01 -21.25 -3.09
CA ALA A 190 -4.02 -21.51 -4.11
C ALA A 190 -4.00 -20.39 -5.17
N GLU A 191 -5.17 -19.89 -5.58
CA GLU A 191 -5.29 -18.74 -6.48
C GLU A 191 -4.71 -17.47 -5.85
N PHE A 192 -5.05 -17.18 -4.59
CA PHE A 192 -4.48 -16.06 -3.86
C PHE A 192 -2.94 -16.12 -3.75
N LEU A 193 -2.39 -17.32 -3.52
CA LEU A 193 -0.94 -17.52 -3.46
C LEU A 193 -0.26 -17.28 -4.81
N GLU A 194 -0.87 -17.76 -5.90
CA GLU A 194 -0.35 -17.53 -7.26
C GLU A 194 -0.42 -16.04 -7.64
N ASP A 195 -1.53 -15.38 -7.32
CA ASP A 195 -1.73 -13.94 -7.49
C ASP A 195 -0.78 -13.10 -6.63
N SER A 196 -0.22 -13.69 -5.58
CA SER A 196 0.79 -13.08 -4.73
C SER A 196 2.22 -13.32 -5.22
N ARG A 197 2.42 -14.23 -6.19
CA ARG A 197 3.73 -14.56 -6.77
C ARG A 197 3.93 -13.97 -8.16
N ARG A 198 2.87 -13.82 -8.94
CA ARG A 198 2.92 -13.38 -10.34
C ARG A 198 2.04 -12.18 -10.60
N ALA A 199 2.47 -11.32 -11.53
CA ALA A 199 1.69 -10.17 -12.00
C ALA A 199 1.12 -9.31 -10.84
N THR A 200 1.89 -9.17 -9.76
CA THR A 200 1.38 -8.68 -8.47
C THR A 200 0.91 -7.22 -8.49
N THR A 201 1.27 -6.50 -9.55
CA THR A 201 0.93 -5.10 -9.80
C THR A 201 -0.18 -4.90 -10.83
N ASP A 202 -0.73 -5.96 -11.41
CA ASP A 202 -1.79 -5.86 -12.42
C ASP A 202 -3.17 -5.71 -11.79
N THR A 203 -4.05 -4.95 -12.44
CA THR A 203 -5.37 -4.60 -11.89
C THR A 203 -6.16 -5.83 -11.46
N THR A 204 -6.32 -6.81 -12.36
CA THR A 204 -7.13 -8.01 -12.10
C THR A 204 -6.60 -8.81 -10.91
N VAL A 205 -5.27 -8.97 -10.82
CA VAL A 205 -4.60 -9.71 -9.75
C VAL A 205 -4.77 -8.98 -8.41
N ARG A 206 -4.58 -7.65 -8.40
CA ARG A 206 -4.80 -6.81 -7.21
C ARG A 206 -6.25 -6.88 -6.74
N THR A 207 -7.21 -6.85 -7.66
CA THR A 207 -8.64 -6.98 -7.36
C THR A 207 -8.93 -8.34 -6.73
N ARG A 208 -8.51 -9.45 -7.35
CA ARG A 208 -8.73 -10.79 -6.78
C ARG A 208 -8.10 -10.97 -5.40
N ARG A 209 -6.86 -10.51 -5.18
CA ARG A 209 -6.26 -10.54 -3.83
C ARG A 209 -7.05 -9.73 -2.81
N THR A 210 -7.57 -8.58 -3.22
CA THR A 210 -8.39 -7.72 -2.34
C THR A 210 -9.72 -8.39 -1.98
N GLU A 211 -10.41 -8.94 -2.98
CA GLU A 211 -11.67 -9.67 -2.77
C GLU A 211 -11.47 -10.90 -1.89
N PHE A 212 -10.38 -11.65 -2.08
CA PHE A 212 -10.04 -12.79 -1.22
C PHE A 212 -9.88 -12.37 0.25
N LEU A 213 -9.20 -11.24 0.51
CA LEU A 213 -9.03 -10.74 1.87
C LEU A 213 -10.37 -10.27 2.46
N ILE A 214 -11.24 -9.63 1.68
CA ILE A 214 -12.59 -9.26 2.12
C ILE A 214 -13.39 -10.51 2.48
N ASP A 215 -13.41 -11.51 1.61
CA ASP A 215 -14.14 -12.77 1.84
C ASP A 215 -13.62 -13.50 3.08
N LEU A 216 -12.30 -13.48 3.32
CA LEU A 216 -11.69 -14.04 4.52
C LEU A 216 -12.07 -13.26 5.79
N ILE A 217 -12.12 -11.92 5.73
CA ILE A 217 -12.53 -11.09 6.87
C ILE A 217 -13.99 -11.35 7.23
N LEU A 218 -14.86 -11.53 6.23
CA LEU A 218 -16.30 -11.69 6.42
C LEU A 218 -16.76 -13.13 6.72
N SER A 219 -15.91 -14.14 6.50
CA SER A 219 -16.28 -15.57 6.64
C SER A 219 -16.67 -16.02 8.04
#